data_AF-A0AAX1IAX6-F1
#
_entry.id   AF-A0AAX1IAX6-F1
#
_cell.length_a   1.000
_cell.length_b   1.000
_cell.length_c   1.000
_cell.angle_alpha   90.00
_cell.angle_beta   90.00
_cell.angle_gamma   90.00
#
_symmetry.space_group_name_H-M   'P 1'
#
loop_
_entity.id
_entity.type
_entity.pdbx_description
1 polymer ?
#
loop_
_entity_poly.entity_id
_entity_poly.type
_entity_poly.pdbx_seq_one_letter_code
_entity_poly.pdbx_strand_id
1 'polypeptide(L)'
;MGLGDGETECILIASSIQCQIACDDGRARKAAIKRLGNESLVTGSLGLMQRACSQGLISTEAAHLAYEEMRKLGGYLPQIDVDFFAKEVTLLDGFGAQP
;
A
#
# COMPACT_ATOMS: atom_id res chain seq x y z
N MET A 1 16.57 -1.88 -12.06
CA MET A 1 15.55 -2.70 -11.36
C MET A 1 14.68 -3.50 -12.33
N GLY A 2 14.84 -3.37 -13.66
CA GLY A 2 13.98 -4.07 -14.63
C GLY A 2 12.53 -3.58 -14.60
N LEU A 3 12.33 -2.34 -14.14
CA LEU A 3 11.04 -1.66 -14.00
C LEU A 3 10.97 -0.52 -15.02
N GLY A 4 9.76 -0.02 -15.26
CA GLY A 4 9.59 1.21 -16.03
C GLY A 4 10.21 2.42 -15.33
N ASP A 5 10.46 3.48 -16.09
CA ASP A 5 11.09 4.70 -15.57
C ASP A 5 10.26 5.34 -14.45
N GLY A 6 8.94 5.41 -14.61
CA GLY A 6 8.04 5.99 -13.61
C GLY A 6 8.08 5.27 -12.25
N GLU A 7 8.03 3.93 -12.25
CA GLU A 7 8.14 3.14 -11.00
C GLU A 7 9.52 3.31 -10.36
N THR A 8 10.55 3.31 -11.19
CA THR A 8 11.94 3.49 -10.74
C THR A 8 12.12 4.87 -10.09
N GLU A 9 11.58 5.92 -10.71
CA GLU A 9 11.63 7.29 -10.20
C GLU A 9 10.86 7.42 -8.88
N CYS A 10 9.63 6.90 -8.80
CA CYS A 10 8.85 6.91 -7.56
C CYS A 10 9.58 6.23 -6.39
N ILE A 11 10.22 5.07 -6.63
CA ILE A 11 11.00 4.36 -5.61
C ILE A 11 12.22 5.18 -5.18
N LEU A 12 12.91 5.83 -6.12
CA LEU A 12 14.07 6.67 -5.82
C LEU A 12 13.70 7.91 -5.02
N ILE A 13 12.60 8.59 -5.39
CA ILE A 13 12.05 9.72 -4.65
C ILE A 13 11.67 9.29 -3.24
N ALA A 14 10.88 8.22 -3.09
CA ALA A 14 10.46 7.74 -1.78
C ALA A 14 11.66 7.43 -0.87
N SER A 15 12.73 6.87 -1.44
CA SER A 15 13.96 6.63 -0.69
C SER A 15 14.72 7.91 -0.35
N SER A 16 14.74 8.93 -1.22
CA SER A 16 15.52 10.15 -0.98
C SER A 16 14.87 11.04 0.07
N ILE A 17 13.54 11.09 0.10
CA ILE A 17 12.76 11.86 1.08
C ILE A 17 12.28 11.01 2.27
N GLN A 18 12.67 9.73 2.32
CA GLN A 18 12.39 8.82 3.42
C GLN A 18 10.89 8.65 3.74
N CYS A 19 10.06 8.56 2.70
CA CYS A 19 8.62 8.37 2.84
C CYS A 19 8.15 6.96 2.45
N GLN A 20 6.87 6.68 2.72
CA GLN A 20 6.21 5.47 2.25
C GLN A 20 5.85 5.58 0.76
N ILE A 21 5.73 4.44 0.09
CA ILE A 21 5.24 4.35 -1.30
C ILE A 21 4.04 3.41 -1.39
N ALA A 22 3.05 3.80 -2.18
CA ALA A 22 1.96 2.91 -2.57
C ALA A 22 2.24 2.34 -3.96
N CYS A 23 2.18 1.02 -4.10
CA CYS A 23 2.41 0.33 -5.37
C CYS A 23 1.68 -1.02 -5.40
N ASP A 24 0.87 -1.24 -6.42
CA ASP A 24 0.11 -2.49 -6.61
C ASP A 24 0.81 -3.50 -7.53
N ASP A 25 1.86 -3.11 -8.27
CA ASP A 25 2.64 -4.05 -9.09
C ASP A 25 3.59 -4.89 -8.21
N GLY A 26 3.56 -6.21 -8.41
CA GLY A 26 4.32 -7.15 -7.60
C GLY A 26 5.84 -7.05 -7.77
N ARG A 27 6.35 -6.71 -8.97
CA ARG A 27 7.78 -6.54 -9.21
C ARG A 27 8.27 -5.22 -8.64
N ALA A 28 7.53 -4.14 -8.88
CA ALA A 28 7.83 -2.82 -8.33
C ALA A 28 7.78 -2.83 -6.80
N ARG A 29 6.80 -3.49 -6.19
CA ARG A 29 6.74 -3.72 -4.73
C ARG A 29 8.01 -4.39 -4.21
N LYS A 30 8.46 -5.49 -4.82
CA LYS A 30 9.69 -6.19 -4.39
C LYS A 30 10.93 -5.30 -4.50
N ALA A 31 11.03 -4.52 -5.58
CA ALA A 31 12.13 -3.58 -5.75
C ALA A 31 12.08 -2.43 -4.71
N ALA A 32 10.89 -1.91 -4.41
CA ALA A 32 10.66 -0.89 -3.41
C ALA A 32 11.06 -1.39 -2.01
N ILE A 33 10.60 -2.58 -1.60
CA ILE A 33 10.96 -3.18 -0.31
C ILE A 33 12.47 -3.34 -0.20
N LYS A 34 13.12 -3.87 -1.26
CA LYS A 34 14.58 -4.01 -1.30
C LYS A 34 15.30 -2.66 -1.18
N ARG A 35 14.77 -1.61 -1.80
CA ARG A 35 15.40 -0.28 -1.84
C ARG A 35 15.19 0.53 -0.55
N LEU A 36 14.01 0.42 0.06
CA LEU A 36 13.61 1.11 1.29
C LEU A 36 14.03 0.32 2.54
N GLY A 37 14.33 -0.98 2.41
CA GLY A 37 14.85 -1.80 3.50
C GLY A 37 13.81 -2.27 4.52
N ASN A 38 12.52 -1.94 4.33
CA ASN A 38 11.45 -2.34 5.23
C ASN A 38 10.13 -2.51 4.47
N GLU A 39 9.45 -3.64 4.67
CA GLU A 39 8.15 -3.94 4.04
C GLU A 39 7.03 -2.99 4.51
N SER A 40 7.09 -2.51 5.75
CA SER A 40 6.11 -1.56 6.31
C SER A 40 6.14 -0.15 5.67
N LEU A 41 7.13 0.13 4.81
CA LEU A 41 7.20 1.37 4.01
C LEU A 41 6.53 1.24 2.64
N VAL A 42 6.02 0.05 2.29
CA VAL A 42 5.40 -0.23 0.99
C VAL A 42 3.98 -0.70 1.20
N THR A 43 3.02 0.08 0.74
CA THR A 43 1.60 -0.28 0.77
C THR A 43 1.05 -0.47 -0.64
N GLY A 44 -0.22 -0.84 -0.75
CA GLY A 44 -0.99 -0.87 -2.00
C GLY A 44 -2.39 -0.32 -1.76
N SER A 45 -3.25 -0.38 -2.77
CA SER A 45 -4.63 0.12 -2.69
C SER A 45 -5.40 -0.47 -1.50
N LEU A 46 -5.26 -1.78 -1.24
CA LEU A 46 -5.92 -2.43 -0.09
C LEU A 46 -5.43 -1.91 1.26
N GLY A 47 -4.13 -1.66 1.41
CA GLY A 47 -3.57 -1.10 2.64
C GLY A 47 -3.97 0.37 2.84
N LEU A 48 -4.11 1.14 1.74
CA LEU A 48 -4.65 2.50 1.79
C LEU A 48 -6.12 2.51 2.25
N MET A 49 -6.93 1.60 1.74
CA MET A 49 -8.33 1.45 2.18
C MET A 49 -8.42 1.06 3.65
N GLN A 50 -7.59 0.11 4.09
CA GLN A 50 -7.50 -0.28 5.49
C GLN A 50 -7.13 0.93 6.38
N ARG A 51 -6.21 1.79 5.93
CA ARG A 51 -5.85 3.03 6.65
C ARG A 51 -7.02 4.00 6.70
N ALA A 52 -7.75 4.17 5.59
CA ALA A 52 -8.93 5.01 5.54
C ALA A 52 -10.03 4.54 6.51
N CYS A 53 -10.24 3.22 6.63
CA CYS A 53 -11.13 2.63 7.64
C CYS A 53 -10.67 2.96 9.06
N SER A 54 -9.38 2.78 9.36
CA SER A 54 -8.83 3.06 10.70
C SER A 54 -8.96 4.52 11.13
N GLN A 55 -9.03 5.44 10.17
CA GLN A 55 -9.23 6.88 10.40
C GLN A 55 -10.70 7.30 10.35
N GLY A 56 -11.63 6.36 10.18
CA GLY A 56 -13.07 6.65 10.08
C GLY A 56 -13.49 7.39 8.82
N LEU A 57 -12.65 7.41 7.77
CA LEU A 57 -12.97 8.09 6.50
C LEU A 57 -13.98 7.30 5.67
N ILE A 58 -13.96 5.97 5.79
CA ILE A 58 -14.89 5.03 5.16
C ILE A 58 -15.21 3.88 6.12
N SER A 59 -16.37 3.24 5.99
CA SER A 59 -16.69 2.04 6.78
C SER A 59 -16.00 0.79 6.23
N THR A 60 -15.88 -0.25 7.05
CA THR A 60 -15.35 -1.57 6.66
C THR A 60 -16.17 -2.21 5.53
N GLU A 61 -17.48 -2.01 5.55
CA GLU A 61 -18.41 -2.52 4.53
C GLU A 61 -18.23 -1.77 3.22
N ALA A 62 -18.10 -0.43 3.28
CA ALA A 62 -17.84 0.38 2.10
C ALA A 62 -16.49 0.02 1.44
N ALA A 63 -15.46 -0.23 2.25
CA ALA A 63 -14.18 -0.72 1.77
C ALA A 63 -14.31 -2.11 1.14
N HIS A 64 -15.00 -3.04 1.79
CA HIS A 64 -15.20 -4.39 1.24
C HIS A 64 -15.99 -4.37 -0.08
N LEU A 65 -17.03 -3.53 -0.19
CA LEU A 65 -17.78 -3.34 -1.45
C LEU A 65 -16.89 -2.79 -2.58
N ALA A 66 -16.01 -1.83 -2.28
CA ALA A 66 -15.06 -1.32 -3.26
C ALA A 66 -14.06 -2.40 -3.70
N TYR A 67 -13.60 -3.24 -2.78
CA TYR A 67 -12.74 -4.39 -3.07
C TYR A 67 -13.43 -5.41 -4.01
N GLU A 68 -14.68 -5.77 -3.72
CA GLU A 68 -15.47 -6.67 -4.58
C GLU A 68 -15.65 -6.10 -5.99
N GLU A 69 -15.92 -4.79 -6.11
CA GLU A 69 -16.03 -4.14 -7.42
C GLU A 69 -14.70 -4.14 -8.17
N MET A 70 -13.57 -3.86 -7.50
CA MET A 70 -12.24 -3.95 -8.12
C MET A 70 -11.95 -5.36 -8.66
N ARG A 71 -12.31 -6.41 -7.91
CA ARG A 71 -12.16 -7.81 -8.37
C ARG A 71 -13.05 -8.11 -9.57
N LYS A 72 -14.32 -7.71 -9.51
CA LYS A 72 -15.30 -7.91 -10.58
C LYS A 72 -14.88 -7.24 -11.88
N LEU A 73 -14.22 -6.08 -11.80
CA LEU A 73 -13.64 -5.36 -12.94
C LEU A 73 -12.31 -5.96 -13.45
N GLY A 74 -11.85 -7.09 -12.89
CA GLY A 74 -10.66 -7.82 -13.34
C GLY A 74 -9.38 -7.48 -12.58
N GLY A 75 -9.47 -6.78 -11.45
CA GLY A 75 -8.32 -6.50 -10.58
C GLY A 75 -7.70 -7.79 -10.02
N TYR A 76 -6.38 -7.93 -10.18
CA TYR A 76 -5.63 -9.06 -9.62
C TYR A 76 -5.36 -8.83 -8.13
N LEU A 77 -6.35 -9.17 -7.29
CA LEU A 77 -6.33 -8.95 -5.85
C LEU A 77 -6.30 -10.29 -5.08
N PRO A 78 -5.73 -10.32 -3.86
CA PRO A 78 -5.86 -11.48 -2.98
C PRO A 78 -7.33 -11.71 -2.59
N GLN A 79 -7.65 -12.93 -2.16
CA GLN A 79 -8.94 -13.21 -1.54
C GLN A 79 -8.90 -12.77 -0.08
N ILE A 80 -9.75 -11.83 0.29
CA ILE A 80 -9.86 -11.27 1.64
C ILE A 80 -11.33 -11.11 2.05
N ASP A 81 -11.59 -11.22 3.34
CA ASP A 81 -12.91 -10.98 3.94
C ASP A 81 -13.01 -9.56 4.50
N VAL A 82 -14.23 -9.14 4.88
CA VAL A 82 -14.50 -7.80 5.46
C VAL A 82 -13.61 -7.48 6.67
N ASP A 83 -13.30 -8.49 7.50
CA ASP A 83 -12.43 -8.38 8.68
C ASP A 83 -11.01 -7.91 8.35
N PHE A 84 -10.57 -8.03 7.09
CA PHE A 84 -9.31 -7.45 6.64
C PHE A 84 -9.28 -5.94 6.88
N PHE A 85 -10.39 -5.24 6.63
CA PHE A 85 -10.48 -3.77 6.75
C PHE A 85 -10.69 -3.30 8.19
N ALA A 86 -11.09 -4.20 9.09
CA ALA A 86 -11.25 -3.92 10.51
C ALA A 86 -9.92 -3.95 11.30
N LYS A 87 -8.86 -4.49 10.70
CA LYS A 87 -7.54 -4.60 11.33
C LYS A 87 -6.85 -3.23 11.40
N GLU A 88 -6.21 -2.93 12.52
CA GLU A 88 -5.31 -1.78 12.62
C GLU A 88 -4.15 -1.89 11.63
N VAL A 89 -3.86 -0.76 10.97
CA VAL A 89 -2.74 -0.65 10.04
C VAL A 89 -1.51 -0.16 10.80
N THR A 90 -0.53 -1.02 11.01
CA THR A 90 0.80 -0.60 11.45
C THR A 90 1.64 -0.21 10.23
N LEU A 91 1.36 0.95 9.64
CA LEU A 91 2.31 1.60 8.71
C LEU A 91 3.19 2.53 9.55
N LEU A 92 4.51 2.43 9.40
CA LEU A 92 5.42 3.39 10.00
C LEU A 92 5.19 4.74 9.32
N ASP A 93 4.92 5.83 10.03
CA ASP A 93 4.70 7.18 9.48
C ASP A 93 5.93 7.79 8.75
N GLY A 94 6.92 6.97 8.41
CA GLY A 94 8.17 7.31 7.72
C GLY A 94 9.32 6.48 8.29
N PHE A 95 10.54 6.69 7.78
CA PHE A 95 11.71 6.44 8.63
C PHE A 95 11.54 7.38 9.82
N GLY A 96 11.41 6.83 11.03
CA GLY A 96 10.97 7.57 12.21
C GLY A 96 11.52 8.99 12.25
N ALA A 97 10.64 9.98 12.42
CA ALA A 97 11.07 11.28 12.88
C ALA A 97 11.74 11.08 14.24
N GLN A 98 13.07 10.95 14.25
CA GLN A 98 13.82 11.30 15.43
C GLN A 98 13.94 12.83 15.45
N PRO A 99 13.71 13.47 16.60
CA PRO A 99 13.99 14.90 16.76
C PRO A 99 15.47 15.23 16.51
#